data_AF-A0A5F8H2E2-F1
#
_entry.id   AF-A0A5F8H2E2-F1
#
_cell.length_a   1.000
_cell.length_b   1.000
_cell.length_c   1.000
_cell.angle_alpha   90.00
_cell.angle_beta   90.00
_cell.angle_gamma   90.00
#
_symmetry.space_group_name_H-M   'P 1'
#
loop_
_entity.id
_entity.type
_entity.pdbx_description
1 polymer ?
#
loop_
_entity_poly.entity_id
_entity_poly.type
_entity_poly.pdbx_seq_one_letter_code
_entity_poly.pdbx_strand_id
1 'polypeptide(L)'
;MKPAFFLLLILIPLLALMSPGHADCTLDSIVDKKIKESLTSLELGLQARLSCTSVTTRGTLATCPAGFIVTGCACGYGCGSWDVRGDNVCHCQCSGMDWTSARCCQFSK
;
A
#
# COMPACT_ATOMS: atom_id res chain seq x y z
N MET A 1 -25.63 28.85 58.68
CA MET A 1 -24.82 27.91 57.87
C MET A 1 -23.69 28.73 57.26
N LYS A 2 -22.42 28.40 57.56
CA LYS A 2 -21.27 29.29 57.34
C LYS A 2 -20.99 29.47 55.84
N PRO A 3 -20.91 30.71 55.31
CA PRO A 3 -20.71 30.99 53.88
C PRO A 3 -19.40 30.38 53.33
N ALA A 4 -18.41 30.17 54.19
CA ALA A 4 -17.18 29.46 53.87
C ALA A 4 -17.40 28.02 53.37
N PHE A 5 -18.44 27.33 53.86
CA PHE A 5 -18.75 25.95 53.46
C PHE A 5 -19.27 25.88 52.02
N PHE A 6 -20.06 26.88 51.60
CA PHE A 6 -20.55 27.00 50.22
C PHE A 6 -19.42 27.37 49.25
N LEU A 7 -18.51 28.24 49.67
CA LEU A 7 -17.30 28.56 48.90
C LEU A 7 -16.41 27.34 48.68
N LEU A 8 -16.22 26.51 49.73
CA LEU A 8 -15.48 25.25 49.63
C LEU A 8 -16.13 24.26 48.66
N LEU A 9 -17.47 24.12 48.70
CA LEU A 9 -18.21 23.24 47.81
C LEU A 9 -18.13 23.65 46.33
N ILE A 10 -17.96 24.94 46.05
CA ILE A 10 -17.79 25.47 44.68
C ILE A 10 -16.32 25.38 44.22
N LEU A 11 -15.36 25.54 45.12
CA LEU A 11 -13.93 25.46 44.76
C LEU A 11 -13.50 24.05 44.37
N ILE A 12 -13.97 23.01 45.05
CA ILE A 12 -13.59 21.62 44.79
C ILE A 12 -13.81 21.19 43.32
N PRO A 13 -14.99 21.40 42.69
CA PRO A 13 -15.20 21.08 41.28
C PRO A 13 -14.41 21.99 40.33
N LEU A 14 -14.16 23.25 40.71
CA LEU A 14 -13.33 24.16 39.92
C LEU A 14 -11.86 23.72 39.88
N LEU A 15 -11.32 23.25 41.01
CA LEU A 15 -9.98 22.68 41.08
C LEU A 15 -9.88 21.34 40.34
N ALA A 16 -10.93 20.52 40.35
CA ALA A 16 -10.98 19.28 39.57
C ALA A 16 -10.91 19.53 38.06
N LEU A 17 -11.50 20.64 37.59
CA LEU A 17 -11.48 21.07 36.18
C LEU A 17 -10.09 21.56 35.72
N MET A 18 -9.25 22.01 36.66
CA MET A 18 -7.87 22.46 36.39
C MET A 18 -6.84 21.33 36.51
N SER A 19 -7.26 20.12 36.89
CA SER A 19 -6.38 18.96 36.87
C SER A 19 -6.08 18.56 35.41
N PRO A 20 -4.82 18.24 35.05
CA PRO A 20 -4.45 17.86 33.69
C PRO A 20 -4.93 16.43 33.32
N GLY A 21 -6.06 15.98 33.89
CA GLY A 21 -6.68 14.69 33.63
C GLY A 21 -7.63 14.66 32.42
N HIS A 22 -7.71 15.76 31.66
CA HIS A 22 -8.48 15.90 30.41
C HIS A 22 -7.56 16.09 29.18
N ALA A 23 -6.39 15.45 29.18
CA ALA A 23 -6.02 14.80 27.93
C ALA A 23 -6.81 13.49 27.94
N ASP A 24 -7.65 13.25 26.93
CA ASP A 24 -8.38 11.99 26.78
C ASP A 24 -7.40 10.81 26.65
N CYS A 25 -6.87 10.36 27.78
CA CYS A 25 -6.15 9.12 27.96
C CYS A 25 -7.20 8.02 28.18
N THR A 26 -8.12 7.89 27.23
CA THR A 26 -9.04 6.77 27.16
C THR A 26 -8.23 5.51 26.85
N LEU A 27 -8.72 4.34 27.27
CA LEU A 27 -8.09 3.07 26.90
C LEU A 27 -7.97 2.95 25.36
N ASP A 28 -8.93 3.51 24.62
CA ASP A 28 -8.92 3.57 23.16
C ASP A 28 -7.69 4.35 22.63
N SER A 29 -7.39 5.52 23.20
CA SER A 29 -6.21 6.31 22.83
C SER A 29 -4.89 5.55 23.04
N ILE A 30 -4.81 4.73 24.10
CA ILE A 30 -3.64 3.89 24.38
C ILE A 30 -3.55 2.72 23.39
N VAL A 31 -4.68 2.09 23.06
CA VAL A 31 -4.77 0.99 22.09
C VAL A 31 -4.41 1.49 20.69
N ASP A 32 -4.96 2.62 20.26
CA ASP A 32 -4.67 3.25 18.97
C ASP A 32 -3.19 3.61 18.84
N LYS A 33 -2.60 4.16 19.90
CA LYS A 33 -1.16 4.44 19.95
C LYS A 33 -0.34 3.15 19.77
N LYS A 34 -0.69 2.08 20.48
CA LYS A 34 0.00 0.78 20.39
C LYS A 34 -0.15 0.14 19.00
N ILE A 35 -1.33 0.22 18.39
CA ILE A 35 -1.59 -0.25 17.02
C ILE A 35 -0.72 0.52 16.04
N LYS A 36 -0.70 1.86 16.14
CA LYS A 36 0.10 2.71 15.25
C LYS A 36 1.59 2.42 15.36
N GLU A 37 2.12 2.30 16.57
CA GLU A 37 3.54 1.96 16.80
C GLU A 37 3.88 0.59 16.19
N SER A 38 3.00 -0.40 16.36
CA SER A 38 3.20 -1.75 15.82
C SER A 38 3.13 -1.76 14.29
N LEU A 39 2.14 -1.08 13.68
CA LEU A 39 2.01 -0.97 12.23
C LEU A 39 3.20 -0.26 11.60
N THR A 40 3.69 0.83 12.20
CA THR A 40 4.87 1.55 11.71
C THR A 40 6.10 0.64 11.69
N SER A 41 6.27 -0.21 12.71
CA SER A 41 7.35 -1.20 12.74
C SER A 41 7.18 -2.30 11.69
N LEU A 42 5.94 -2.69 11.38
CA LEU A 42 5.62 -3.67 10.34
C LEU A 42 5.81 -3.12 8.92
N GLU A 43 5.40 -1.88 8.66
CA GLU A 43 5.55 -1.22 7.35
C GLU A 43 7.02 -1.11 6.94
N LEU A 44 7.92 -0.89 7.90
CA LEU A 44 9.37 -0.92 7.66
C LEU A 44 9.88 -2.33 7.30
N GLY A 45 9.23 -3.38 7.80
CA GLY A 45 9.57 -4.78 7.51
C GLY A 45 8.93 -5.32 6.22
N LEU A 46 7.75 -4.83 5.87
CA LEU A 46 6.97 -5.24 4.70
C LEU A 46 7.30 -4.37 3.48
N GLN A 47 8.59 -4.29 3.12
CA GLN A 47 8.98 -3.74 1.84
C GLN A 47 8.48 -4.69 0.75
N ALA A 48 7.30 -4.41 0.21
CA ALA A 48 6.74 -5.12 -0.94
C ALA A 48 7.72 -4.95 -2.12
N ARG A 49 8.60 -5.94 -2.30
CA ARG A 49 9.53 -5.95 -3.41
C ARG A 49 8.78 -6.29 -4.67
N LEU A 50 9.22 -5.72 -5.78
CA LEU A 50 8.61 -5.98 -7.07
C LEU A 50 9.46 -7.05 -7.76
N SER A 51 8.88 -8.23 -7.96
CA SER A 51 9.54 -9.35 -8.65
C SER A 51 9.12 -9.33 -10.11
N CYS A 52 10.11 -9.23 -11.00
CA CYS A 52 9.88 -9.18 -12.43
C CYS A 52 10.69 -10.24 -13.17
N THR A 53 10.05 -10.84 -14.17
CA THR A 53 10.66 -11.75 -15.14
C THR A 53 10.27 -11.32 -16.56
N SER A 54 10.97 -11.84 -17.56
CA SER A 54 10.58 -11.65 -18.96
C SER A 54 10.20 -13.00 -19.56
N VAL A 55 9.07 -13.06 -20.26
CA VAL A 55 8.64 -14.23 -21.02
C VAL A 55 8.75 -13.91 -22.49
N THR A 56 9.57 -14.67 -23.22
CA THR A 56 9.77 -14.50 -24.66
C THR A 56 9.30 -15.73 -25.41
N THR A 57 8.51 -15.52 -26.46
CA THR A 57 7.89 -16.55 -27.29
C THR A 57 8.03 -16.19 -28.76
N ARG A 58 8.01 -17.21 -29.64
CA ARG A 58 7.97 -16.98 -31.09
C ARG A 58 6.62 -16.42 -31.52
N GLY A 59 6.62 -15.62 -32.59
CA GLY A 59 5.42 -15.02 -33.16
C GLY A 59 5.03 -13.71 -32.48
N THR A 60 3.74 -13.36 -32.58
CA THR A 60 3.20 -12.03 -32.23
C THR A 60 2.72 -11.91 -30.79
N LEU A 61 2.69 -12.99 -30.00
CA LEU A 61 2.11 -13.00 -28.66
C LEU A 61 3.09 -13.53 -27.62
N ALA A 62 3.16 -12.88 -26.46
CA ALA A 62 3.82 -13.39 -25.26
C ALA A 62 2.91 -13.19 -24.04
N THR A 63 2.71 -14.24 -23.24
CA THR A 63 1.79 -14.24 -22.09
C THR A 63 2.55 -14.37 -20.78
N CYS A 64 2.26 -13.49 -19.84
CA CYS A 64 2.78 -13.57 -18.48
C CYS A 64 2.17 -14.74 -17.71
N PRO A 65 2.93 -15.34 -16.76
CA PRO A 65 2.40 -16.38 -15.88
C PRO A 65 1.26 -15.83 -15.00
N ALA A 66 0.38 -16.71 -14.52
CA ALA A 66 -0.67 -16.33 -13.59
C ALA A 66 -0.10 -15.61 -12.35
N GLY A 67 -0.74 -14.51 -11.95
CA GLY A 67 -0.30 -13.67 -10.84
C GLY A 67 0.66 -12.53 -11.23
N PHE A 68 1.22 -12.57 -12.45
CA PHE A 68 2.03 -11.48 -12.99
C PHE A 68 1.21 -10.63 -13.96
N ILE A 69 1.43 -9.32 -13.92
CA ILE A 69 0.88 -8.35 -14.88
C ILE A 69 1.96 -7.92 -15.87
N VAL A 70 1.56 -7.58 -17.09
CA VAL A 70 2.45 -6.98 -18.09
C VAL A 70 2.78 -5.55 -17.68
N THR A 71 4.07 -5.23 -17.56
CA THR A 71 4.57 -3.85 -17.35
C THR A 71 5.19 -3.25 -18.60
N GLY A 72 5.46 -4.07 -19.62
CA GLY A 72 5.94 -3.61 -20.92
C GLY A 72 6.15 -4.76 -21.88
N CYS A 73 6.25 -4.44 -23.17
CA CYS A 73 6.51 -5.41 -24.22
C CYS A 73 7.76 -5.02 -25.02
N ALA A 74 8.41 -6.02 -25.58
CA ALA A 74 9.44 -5.86 -26.59
C ALA A 74 9.16 -6.81 -27.75
N CYS A 75 9.49 -6.37 -28.96
CA CYS A 75 9.22 -7.11 -30.19
C CYS A 75 10.52 -7.25 -30.97
N GLY A 76 10.66 -8.36 -31.70
CA GLY A 76 11.76 -8.49 -32.64
C GLY A 76 11.67 -7.53 -33.83
N TYR A 77 12.69 -7.57 -34.69
CA TYR A 77 12.90 -6.61 -35.79
C TYR A 77 12.87 -5.12 -35.41
N GLY A 78 13.00 -4.79 -34.12
CA GLY A 78 12.86 -3.41 -33.65
C GLY A 78 11.44 -2.85 -33.78
N CYS A 79 10.41 -3.70 -33.86
CA CYS A 79 9.02 -3.28 -33.91
C CYS A 79 8.63 -2.55 -32.61
N GLY A 80 8.30 -1.27 -32.71
CA GLY A 80 7.83 -0.46 -31.58
C GLY A 80 6.31 -0.49 -31.38
N SER A 81 5.57 -1.12 -32.28
CA SER A 81 4.10 -1.17 -32.25
C SER A 81 3.62 -2.43 -31.55
N TRP A 82 3.15 -2.27 -30.32
CA TRP A 82 2.59 -3.35 -29.51
C TRP A 82 1.43 -2.85 -28.65
N ASP A 83 0.56 -3.78 -28.26
CA ASP A 83 -0.52 -3.58 -27.31
C ASP A 83 -0.50 -4.66 -26.22
N VAL A 84 -1.16 -4.37 -25.09
CA VAL A 84 -1.44 -5.36 -24.05
C VAL A 84 -2.90 -5.77 -24.18
N ARG A 85 -3.16 -7.07 -24.34
CA ARG A 85 -4.49 -7.65 -24.39
C ARG A 85 -4.86 -8.19 -23.01
N GLY A 86 -5.92 -7.66 -22.42
CA GLY A 86 -6.21 -7.88 -21.00
C GLY A 86 -5.15 -7.19 -20.15
N ASP A 87 -4.57 -7.91 -19.20
CA ASP A 87 -3.51 -7.46 -18.30
C ASP A 87 -2.23 -8.31 -18.38
N ASN A 88 -2.26 -9.42 -19.14
CA ASN A 88 -1.22 -10.44 -19.09
C ASN A 88 -0.65 -10.86 -20.46
N VAL A 89 -1.15 -10.36 -21.59
CA VAL A 89 -0.64 -10.73 -22.93
C VAL A 89 -0.09 -9.53 -23.67
N CYS A 90 1.18 -9.58 -24.05
CA CYS A 90 1.77 -8.68 -25.04
C CYS A 90 1.44 -9.15 -26.45
N HIS A 91 1.05 -8.22 -27.32
CA HIS A 91 0.82 -8.44 -28.74
C HIS A 91 1.63 -7.46 -29.60
N CYS A 92 2.59 -7.98 -30.37
CA CYS A 92 3.35 -7.20 -31.35
C CYS A 92 2.59 -7.13 -32.67
N GLN A 93 2.39 -5.92 -33.18
CA GLN A 93 1.46 -5.64 -34.28
C GLN A 93 2.12 -5.59 -35.66
N CYS A 94 3.45 -5.50 -35.74
CA CYS A 94 4.14 -5.47 -37.03
C CYS A 94 3.99 -6.79 -37.78
N SER A 95 4.06 -6.73 -39.10
CA SER A 95 4.00 -7.94 -39.94
C SER A 95 5.27 -8.77 -39.78
N GLY A 96 5.13 -10.10 -39.79
CA GLY A 96 6.27 -11.03 -39.86
C GLY A 96 7.06 -11.19 -38.57
N MET A 97 6.44 -10.96 -37.40
CA MET A 97 7.12 -11.09 -36.10
C MET A 97 7.81 -12.44 -35.91
N ASP A 98 9.12 -12.38 -35.66
CA ASP A 98 9.95 -13.51 -35.25
C ASP A 98 9.69 -13.89 -33.79
N TRP A 99 9.68 -12.90 -32.89
CA TRP A 99 9.42 -13.08 -31.47
C TRP A 99 8.75 -11.87 -30.81
N THR A 100 8.11 -12.16 -29.68
CA THR A 100 7.50 -11.18 -28.76
C THR A 100 7.99 -11.49 -27.34
N SER A 101 8.27 -10.46 -26.54
CA SER A 101 8.65 -10.58 -25.14
C SER A 101 7.74 -9.73 -24.27
N ALA A 102 7.23 -10.31 -23.19
CA ALA A 102 6.46 -9.63 -22.16
C ALA A 102 7.31 -9.44 -20.91
N ARG A 103 7.40 -8.22 -20.40
CA ARG A 103 7.93 -7.95 -19.05
C ARG A 103 6.81 -8.14 -18.05
N CYS A 104 6.97 -9.14 -17.20
CA CYS A 104 5.96 -9.63 -16.27
C CYS A 104 6.39 -9.29 -14.86
N CYS A 105 5.55 -8.60 -14.10
CA CYS A 105 5.87 -8.23 -12.73
C CYS A 105 4.73 -8.53 -11.75
N GLN A 106 5.08 -8.78 -10.50
CA GLN A 106 4.16 -8.88 -9.37
C GLN A 106 4.82 -8.33 -8.11
N PHE A 107 4.02 -8.02 -7.09
CA PHE A 107 4.57 -7.85 -5.75
C PHE A 107 5.03 -9.22 -5.23
N SER A 108 6.29 -9.34 -4.83
CA SER A 108 6.76 -10.51 -4.10
C SER A 108 6.19 -10.47 -2.69
N LYS A 109 5.69 -11.60 -2.24
CA LYS A 109 5.36 -11.85 -0.84
C LYS A 109 6.61 -11.83 0.02
#